data_AF-A0A8T4XF71-F1
#
_entry.id   AF-A0A8T4XF71-F1
#
_cell.length_a   1.000
_cell.length_b   1.000
_cell.length_c   1.000
_cell.angle_alpha   90.00
_cell.angle_beta   90.00
_cell.angle_gamma   90.00
#
_symmetry.space_group_name_H-M   'P 1'
#
loop_
_entity.id
_entity.type
_entity.pdbx_description
1 polymer ?
#
loop_
_entity_poly.entity_id
_entity_poly.type
_entity_poly.pdbx_seq_one_letter_code
_entity_poly.pdbx_strand_id
1 'polypeptide(L)' 'MRGQIYIKRDVPFELYEVNILEAGDDELVKISEEMGLALNLEEMRAIKAYFMGKGRNPNFYEYLLKFLYFL' A
#
# COMPACT_ATOMS: atom_id res chain seq x y z
N MET A 1 -6.30 -27.69 -13.46
CA MET A 1 -5.82 -26.59 -14.33
C MET A 1 -6.00 -25.29 -13.55
N ARG A 2 -4.93 -24.55 -13.22
CA ARG A 2 -5.07 -23.25 -12.54
C ARG A 2 -5.55 -22.22 -13.54
N GLY A 3 -6.66 -21.54 -13.23
CA GLY A 3 -7.17 -20.41 -14.01
C GLY A 3 -6.16 -19.27 -14.08
N GLN A 4 -6.38 -18.37 -15.05
CA GLN A 4 -5.52 -17.22 -15.31
C GLN A 4 -5.32 -16.39 -14.03
N ILE A 5 -4.06 -16.26 -13.61
CA ILE A 5 -3.64 -15.78 -12.29
C ILE A 5 -3.71 -14.25 -12.20
N TYR A 6 -3.75 -13.57 -13.35
CA TYR A 6 -3.77 -12.13 -13.47
C TYR A 6 -4.94 -11.68 -14.36
N ILE A 7 -5.66 -10.68 -13.88
CA ILE A 7 -6.85 -10.09 -14.53
C ILE A 7 -6.43 -8.73 -15.07
N LYS A 8 -6.43 -8.57 -16.39
CA LYS A 8 -6.19 -7.27 -17.04
C LYS A 8 -7.33 -6.32 -16.64
N ARG A 9 -6.98 -5.15 -16.14
CA ARG A 9 -7.92 -4.04 -15.87
C ARG A 9 -7.86 -3.10 -17.07
N ASP A 10 -8.98 -2.96 -17.78
CA ASP A 10 -9.15 -1.94 -18.81
C ASP A 10 -10.07 -0.87 -18.21
N VAL A 11 -9.47 0.20 -17.68
CA VAL A 11 -10.18 1.22 -16.88
C VAL A 11 -10.05 2.60 -17.54
N PRO A 12 -11.16 3.33 -17.71
CA PRO A 12 -11.16 4.65 -18.35
C PRO A 12 -10.77 5.77 -17.38
N PHE A 13 -10.08 5.46 -16.29
CA PHE A 13 -9.72 6.40 -15.23
C PHE A 13 -8.25 6.23 -14.82
N GLU A 14 -7.69 7.31 -14.27
CA GLU A 14 -6.32 7.34 -13.81
C GLU A 14 -6.15 6.48 -12.55
N LEU A 15 -5.24 5.53 -12.63
CA LEU A 15 -4.85 4.68 -11.51
C LEU A 15 -3.55 5.25 -10.94
N TYR A 16 -3.58 5.58 -9.65
CA TYR A 16 -2.42 6.09 -8.93
C TYR A 16 -1.89 5.02 -7.97
N GLU A 17 -0.57 4.84 -7.97
CA GLU A 17 0.14 4.02 -6.99
C GLU A 17 0.72 4.90 -5.89
N VAL A 18 0.70 4.40 -4.66
CA VAL A 18 1.28 5.11 -3.52
C VAL A 18 2.76 4.75 -3.42
N ASN A 19 3.62 5.76 -3.52
CA ASN A 19 5.07 5.59 -3.40
C ASN A 19 5.52 5.57 -1.94
N ILE A 20 5.28 4.45 -1.25
CA ILE A 20 5.63 4.30 0.17
C ILE A 20 7.14 4.18 0.40
N LEU A 21 7.88 3.67 -0.60
CA LEU A 21 9.31 3.41 -0.47
C LEU A 21 10.11 4.71 -0.33
N GLU A 22 9.69 5.75 -1.04
CA GLU A 22 10.36 7.05 -1.01
C GLU A 22 9.69 8.04 -0.06
N ALA A 23 8.47 7.77 0.41
CA ALA A 23 7.73 8.64 1.32
C ALA A 23 8.50 8.94 2.62
N GLY A 24 8.66 10.21 2.96
CA GLY A 24 9.10 10.67 4.27
C GLY A 24 8.02 10.49 5.35
N ASP A 25 8.37 10.72 6.61
CA ASP A 25 7.43 10.49 7.74
C ASP A 25 6.13 11.30 7.62
N ASP A 26 6.22 12.58 7.23
CA ASP A 26 5.03 13.43 7.03
C ASP A 26 4.14 12.90 5.89
N GLU A 27 4.76 12.37 4.83
CA GLU A 27 4.05 11.77 3.71
C GLU A 27 3.41 10.43 4.09
N LEU A 28 4.05 9.64 4.97
CA LEU A 28 3.47 8.41 5.51
C LEU A 28 2.21 8.69 6.33
N VAL A 29 2.22 9.73 7.15
CA VAL A 29 1.03 10.16 7.91
C VAL A 29 -0.06 10.60 6.93
N LYS A 30 0.29 11.44 5.96
CA LYS A 30 -0.65 11.89 4.93
C LYS A 30 -1.27 10.73 4.14
N ILE A 31 -0.48 9.73 3.76
CA ILE A 31 -0.97 8.51 3.09
C ILE A 31 -2.00 7.80 3.97
N SER A 32 -1.73 7.64 5.27
CA SER A 32 -2.66 7.02 6.21
C SER A 32 -3.98 7.79 6.29
N GLU A 33 -3.93 9.12 6.35
CA GLU A 33 -5.09 10.01 6.40
C GLU A 33 -5.91 9.96 5.10
N GLU A 34 -5.26 10.16 3.95
CA GLU A 34 -5.93 10.21 2.64
C GLU A 34 -6.51 8.85 2.23
N MET A 35 -5.86 7.75 2.61
CA MET A 35 -6.37 6.40 2.35
C MET A 35 -7.33 5.89 3.43
N GLY A 36 -7.56 6.65 4.50
CA GLY A 36 -8.44 6.25 5.60
C GLY A 36 -7.95 4.99 6.33
N LEU A 37 -6.63 4.79 6.42
CA LEU A 37 -6.04 3.61 7.04
C LEU A 37 -6.04 3.68 8.57
N ALA A 38 -6.22 4.85 9.18
CA ALA A 38 -6.18 5.03 10.64
C ALA A 38 -4.91 4.45 11.31
N LEU A 39 -3.80 4.39 10.57
CA LEU A 39 -2.50 3.94 11.05
C LEU A 39 -1.69 5.11 11.58
N ASN A 40 -0.97 4.89 12.67
CA ASN A 40 0.00 5.85 13.19
C ASN A 40 1.34 5.75 12.43
N LEU A 41 2.24 6.69 12.72
CA LEU A 41 3.54 6.76 12.05
C LEU A 41 4.39 5.49 12.20
N GLU A 42 4.41 4.86 13.37
CA GLU A 42 5.18 3.64 13.62
C GLU A 42 4.66 2.46 12.80
N GLU A 43 3.33 2.32 12.70
CA GLU A 43 2.69 1.31 11.86
C GLU A 43 2.97 1.56 10.38
N MET A 44 2.91 2.81 9.92
CA MET A 44 3.25 3.16 8.54
C MET A 44 4.72 2.91 8.23
N ARG A 45 5.64 3.16 9.18
CA ARG A 45 7.06 2.80 9.05
C ARG A 45 7.25 1.28 8.98
N ALA A 46 6.49 0.50 9.74
CA ALA A 46 6.53 -0.95 9.67
C ALA A 46 6.06 -1.47 8.30
N ILE A 47 5.01 -0.88 7.74
CA ILE A 47 4.57 -1.16 6.37
C ILE A 47 5.66 -0.79 5.37
N LYS A 48 6.24 0.41 5.47
CA LYS A 48 7.34 0.84 4.59
C LYS A 48 8.50 -0.14 4.65
N ALA A 49 8.96 -0.52 5.85
CA ALA A 49 10.05 -1.48 6.04
C ALA A 49 9.73 -2.84 5.39
N TYR A 50 8.50 -3.33 5.53
CA TYR A 50 8.05 -4.56 4.88
C TYR A 50 8.15 -4.47 3.35
N PHE A 51 7.69 -3.38 2.76
CA PHE A 51 7.71 -3.21 1.29
C PHE A 51 9.10 -2.87 0.75
N MET A 52 9.94 -2.20 1.52
CA MET A 52 11.38 -2.06 1.23
C MET A 52 12.03 -3.44 1.13
N GLY A 53 11.73 -4.35 2.07
CA GLY A 53 12.20 -5.74 2.02
C GLY A 53 11.66 -6.53 0.81
N LYS A 54 10.54 -6.11 0.22
CA LYS A 54 9.97 -6.69 -1.01
C LYS A 54 10.48 -6.02 -2.29
N GLY A 55 11.14 -4.87 -2.19
CA GLY A 55 11.66 -4.12 -3.34
C GLY A 55 10.58 -3.54 -4.26
N ARG A 56 9.36 -3.32 -3.77
CA ARG A 56 8.26 -2.75 -4.56
C ARG A 56 7.27 -2.00 -3.69
N ASN A 57 6.52 -1.08 -4.30
CA ASN A 57 5.39 -0.46 -3.63
C ASN A 57 4.24 -1.47 -3.39
N PRO A 58 3.40 -1.22 -2.37
CA PRO A 58 2.20 -1.99 -2.12
C PRO A 58 1.19 -1.84 -3.25
N ASN A 59 0.53 -2.94 -3.59
CA ASN A 59 -0.69 -2.90 -4.38
C ASN A 59 -1.82 -2.42 -3.46
N PHE A 60 -2.82 -1.70 -3.99
CA PHE A 60 -3.94 -1.16 -3.18
C PHE A 60 -4.56 -2.19 -2.20
N TYR A 61 -4.77 -3.43 -2.65
CA TYR A 61 -5.33 -4.50 -1.82
C TYR A 61 -4.40 -4.99 -0.70
N GLU A 62 -3.08 -4.89 -0.88
CA GLU A 62 -2.13 -5.30 0.15
C GLU A 62 -2.08 -4.32 1.33
N TYR A 63 -2.37 -3.04 1.12
CA TYR A 63 -2.55 -2.08 2.21
C TYR A 63 -3.71 -2.49 3.12
N LEU A 64 -4.88 -2.78 2.53
CA LEU A 64 -6.08 -3.20 3.27
C LEU A 64 -5.85 -4.51 4.03
N LEU A 65 -5.20 -5.49 3.40
CA LEU A 65 -4.86 -6.74 4.06
C LEU A 65 -3.87 -6.51 5.19
N LYS A 66 -2.83 -5.68 4.99
CA LYS A 66 -1.84 -5.40 6.03
C LYS A 66 -2.41 -4.61 7.19
N PHE A 67 -3.29 -3.63 6.94
CA PHE A 67 -4.04 -2.92 7.97
C PHE A 67 -4.72 -3.88 8.96
N LEU A 68 -5.39 -4.92 8.46
CA LEU A 68 -6.07 -5.91 9.29
C LEU A 68 -5.13 -6.82 10.11
N TYR A 69 -3.85 -6.91 9.75
CA TYR A 69 -2.86 -7.73 10.47
C TYR A 69 -1.99 -6.92 11.44
N PHE A 70 -2.06 -5.59 11.41
CA PHE A 70 -1.30 -4.70 12.31
C PHE A 70 -2.16 -4.11 13.45
N LEU A 71 -3.47 -4.38 13.45
CA LEU A 71 -4.40 -4.18 14.59
C LEU A 71 -4.56 -5.47 15.39
#